data_AF-A0A2E2QZL6-F1
#
_entry.id   AF-A0A2E2QZL6-F1
#
_cell.length_a   1.000
_cell.length_b   1.000
_cell.length_c   1.000
_cell.angle_alpha   90.00
_cell.angle_beta   90.00
_cell.angle_gamma   90.00
#
_symmetry.space_group_name_H-M   'P 1'
#
loop_
_entity.id
_entity.type
_entity.pdbx_description
1 polymer ?
#
loop_
_entity_poly.entity_id
_entity_poly.type
_entity_poly.pdbx_seq_one_letter_code
_entity_poly.pdbx_strand_id
1 'polypeptide(L)'
;MEPYNTGVHTNVQITIDLNELVWARGEHLKQEMSVNQAEYLAESLRRTLTWDTMYGMIDQAILEFFENHEHPEIWDPHYGEIQPEPGREDELNKLEKAAKKREKARKEFKMVDLVSSAWTIKVPMRIKK
;
A
#
# COMPACT_ATOMS: atom_id res chain seq x y z
N MET A 1 12.78 10.53 34.90
CA MET A 1 11.48 10.06 34.38
C MET A 1 11.35 8.61 34.79
N GLU A 2 10.47 8.32 35.74
CA GLU A 2 10.16 6.93 36.09
C GLU A 2 9.35 6.28 34.95
N PRO A 3 9.59 5.00 34.61
CA PRO A 3 8.82 4.33 33.58
C PRO A 3 7.40 4.06 34.10
N TYR A 4 6.41 4.56 33.37
CA TYR A 4 5.01 4.31 33.64
C TYR A 4 4.71 2.80 33.54
N ASN A 5 4.28 2.22 34.65
CA ASN A 5 3.65 0.90 34.73
C ASN A 5 2.21 1.01 34.21
N THR A 6 2.05 1.13 32.88
CA THR A 6 0.80 0.75 32.22
C THR A 6 0.69 -0.75 32.36
N GLY A 7 -0.44 -1.30 32.79
CA GLY A 7 -0.69 -2.76 32.90
C GLY A 7 -0.66 -3.53 31.56
N VAL A 8 0.04 -2.99 30.56
CA VAL A 8 0.41 -3.61 29.30
C VAL A 8 1.76 -4.27 29.53
N HIS A 9 1.74 -5.59 29.72
CA HIS A 9 2.97 -6.38 29.73
C HIS A 9 3.67 -6.20 28.38
N THR A 10 4.90 -5.68 28.37
CA THR A 10 5.72 -5.56 27.16
C THR A 10 6.12 -6.93 26.58
N ASN A 11 6.11 -7.97 27.44
CA ASN A 11 6.39 -9.33 27.05
C ASN A 11 5.07 -10.09 26.85
N VAL A 12 4.82 -10.49 25.60
CA VAL A 12 3.70 -11.37 25.24
C VAL A 12 4.23 -12.80 25.17
N GLN A 13 3.67 -13.69 25.99
CA GLN A 13 3.93 -15.12 25.91
C GLN A 13 2.73 -15.82 25.29
N ILE A 14 2.94 -16.45 24.13
CA ILE A 14 1.92 -17.27 23.48
C ILE A 14 2.26 -18.74 23.75
N THR A 15 1.29 -19.47 24.30
CA THR A 15 1.41 -20.93 24.50
C THR A 15 0.42 -21.60 23.55
N ILE A 16 0.90 -22.54 22.74
CA ILE A 16 0.09 -23.26 21.75
C ILE A 16 0.23 -24.75 22.01
N ASP A 17 -0.90 -25.45 22.19
CA ASP A 17 -0.91 -26.91 22.18
C ASP A 17 -1.02 -27.42 20.74
N LEU A 18 0.04 -28.06 20.26
CA LEU A 18 0.08 -28.60 18.90
C LEU A 18 -0.81 -29.84 18.72
N ASN A 19 -1.13 -30.59 19.77
CA ASN A 19 -2.05 -31.72 19.64
C ASN A 19 -3.48 -31.21 19.38
N GLU A 20 -3.93 -30.25 20.18
CA GLU A 20 -5.25 -29.64 19.99
C GLU A 20 -5.35 -28.92 18.64
N LEU A 21 -4.28 -28.22 18.23
CA LEU A 21 -4.25 -27.56 16.94
C LEU A 21 -4.32 -28.55 15.78
N VAL A 22 -3.58 -29.67 15.84
CA VAL A 22 -3.65 -30.72 14.81
C VAL A 22 -5.06 -31.31 14.73
N TRP A 23 -5.72 -31.52 15.86
CA TRP A 23 -7.11 -31.99 15.92
C TRP A 23 -8.09 -31.02 15.27
N ALA A 24 -8.08 -29.75 15.69
CA ALA A 24 -8.95 -28.74 15.14
C ALA A 24 -8.73 -28.54 13.62
N ARG A 25 -7.47 -28.61 13.17
CA ARG A 25 -7.16 -28.51 11.73
C ARG A 25 -7.55 -29.76 10.96
N GLY A 26 -7.44 -30.96 11.55
CA GLY A 26 -7.93 -32.21 10.98
C GLY A 26 -9.43 -32.17 10.71
N GLU A 27 -10.22 -31.72 11.69
CA GLU A 27 -11.67 -31.54 11.56
C GLU A 27 -12.03 -30.51 10.48
N HIS A 28 -11.36 -29.35 10.48
CA HIS A 28 -11.58 -28.32 9.46
C HIS A 28 -11.29 -28.82 8.04
N LEU A 29 -10.26 -29.64 7.88
CA LEU A 29 -9.89 -30.28 6.62
C LEU A 29 -10.71 -31.54 6.31
N LYS A 30 -11.65 -31.91 7.18
CA LYS A 30 -12.49 -33.11 7.09
C LYS A 30 -11.68 -34.40 6.97
N GLN A 31 -10.57 -34.49 7.70
CA GLN A 31 -9.77 -35.71 7.76
C GLN A 31 -9.97 -36.44 9.07
N GLU A 32 -10.42 -37.69 8.96
CA GLU A 32 -10.50 -38.60 10.08
C GLU A 32 -9.12 -39.16 10.38
N MET A 33 -8.62 -38.84 11.57
CA MET A 33 -7.31 -39.26 12.05
C MET A 33 -7.46 -39.94 13.41
N SER A 34 -6.78 -41.06 13.59
CA SER A 34 -6.71 -41.74 14.89
C SER A 34 -5.82 -40.97 15.86
N VAL A 35 -6.06 -41.12 17.17
CA VAL A 35 -5.28 -40.45 18.23
C VAL A 35 -3.77 -40.63 18.03
N ASN A 36 -3.31 -41.83 17.66
CA ASN A 36 -1.89 -42.09 17.42
C ASN A 36 -1.33 -41.29 16.22
N GLN A 37 -2.15 -41.06 15.18
CA GLN A 37 -1.76 -40.22 14.03
C GLN A 37 -1.72 -38.74 14.41
N ALA A 38 -2.58 -38.28 15.34
CA ALA A 38 -2.50 -36.95 15.96
C ALA A 38 -1.13 -36.72 16.55
N GLU A 39 -0.77 -37.63 17.45
CA GLU A 39 0.35 -37.46 18.36
C GLU A 39 1.63 -37.50 17.55
N TYR A 40 1.72 -38.43 16.59
CA TYR A 40 2.83 -38.50 15.67
C TYR A 40 2.99 -37.21 14.84
N LEU A 41 1.89 -36.66 14.32
CA LEU A 41 1.94 -35.44 13.51
C LEU A 41 2.29 -34.22 14.35
N ALA A 42 1.70 -34.09 15.55
CA ALA A 42 2.00 -33.03 16.49
C ALA A 42 3.45 -33.09 16.97
N GLU A 43 3.99 -34.28 17.26
CA GLU A 43 5.41 -34.48 17.60
C GLU A 43 6.34 -34.09 16.46
N SER A 44 6.00 -34.46 15.23
CA SER A 44 6.76 -34.06 14.04
C SER A 44 6.76 -32.54 13.88
N LEU A 45 5.60 -31.90 14.04
CA LEU A 45 5.46 -30.44 13.94
C LEU A 45 6.20 -29.69 15.05
N ARG A 46 6.33 -30.26 16.27
CA ARG A 46 7.17 -29.66 17.33
C ARG A 46 8.62 -29.45 16.89
N ARG A 47 9.13 -30.33 16.03
CA ARG A 47 10.51 -30.29 15.53
C ARG A 47 10.67 -29.40 14.30
N THR A 48 9.64 -29.25 13.48
CA THR A 48 9.74 -28.58 12.17
C THR A 48 9.10 -27.20 12.13
N LEU A 49 8.08 -26.92 12.94
CA LEU A 49 7.22 -25.74 12.79
C LEU A 49 7.80 -24.46 13.41
N THR A 50 8.83 -24.53 14.25
CA THR A 50 8.98 -23.51 15.30
C THR A 50 9.60 -22.18 14.87
N TRP A 51 10.29 -22.09 13.73
CA TRP A 51 11.05 -20.86 13.44
C TRP A 51 10.93 -20.35 12.01
N ASP A 52 11.06 -21.20 10.98
CA ASP A 52 11.11 -20.69 9.60
C ASP A 52 9.79 -20.04 9.14
N THR A 53 8.64 -20.59 9.54
CA THR A 53 7.33 -20.02 9.16
C THR A 53 7.04 -18.73 9.89
N MET A 54 7.35 -18.67 11.20
CA MET A 54 7.14 -17.48 12.02
C MET A 54 8.12 -16.37 11.65
N TYR A 55 9.40 -16.69 11.40
CA TYR A 55 10.38 -15.73 10.89
C TYR A 55 9.99 -15.22 9.51
N GLY A 56 9.56 -16.08 8.59
CA GLY A 56 9.08 -15.63 7.28
C GLY A 56 7.88 -14.67 7.37
N MET A 57 6.92 -14.94 8.25
CA MET A 57 5.78 -14.03 8.47
C MET A 57 6.21 -12.69 9.08
N ILE A 58 7.15 -12.71 10.02
CA ILE A 58 7.67 -11.49 10.67
C ILE A 58 8.52 -10.70 9.68
N ASP A 59 9.42 -11.35 8.95
CA ASP A 59 10.29 -10.73 7.95
C ASP A 59 9.44 -10.08 6.86
N GLN A 60 8.41 -10.77 6.37
CA GLN A 60 7.47 -10.20 5.41
C GLN A 60 6.76 -8.97 5.98
N ALA A 61 6.27 -9.03 7.22
CA ALA A 61 5.62 -7.87 7.85
C ALA A 61 6.59 -6.69 8.04
N ILE A 62 7.86 -6.96 8.37
CA ILE A 62 8.92 -5.95 8.47
C ILE A 62 9.23 -5.34 7.11
N LEU A 63 9.36 -6.17 6.06
CA LEU A 63 9.64 -5.71 4.71
C LEU A 63 8.47 -4.89 4.16
N GLU A 64 7.23 -5.38 4.29
CA GLU A 64 6.03 -4.62 3.91
C GLU A 64 5.95 -3.29 4.65
N PHE A 65 6.29 -3.29 5.94
CA PHE A 65 6.39 -2.06 6.71
C PHE A 65 7.38 -1.09 6.06
N PHE A 66 8.65 -1.48 5.84
CA PHE A 66 9.67 -0.60 5.29
C PHE A 66 9.49 -0.26 3.79
N GLU A 67 8.97 -1.16 2.97
CA GLU A 67 8.61 -0.88 1.57
C GLU A 67 7.52 0.19 1.50
N ASN A 68 6.57 0.18 2.44
CA ASN A 68 5.54 1.22 2.55
C ASN A 68 6.06 2.54 3.15
N HIS A 69 7.30 2.62 3.67
CA HIS A 69 7.86 3.85 4.27
C HIS A 69 8.40 4.87 3.27
N GLU A 70 8.57 4.52 2.00
CA GLU A 70 8.88 5.54 0.98
C GLU A 70 7.69 6.51 0.78
N HIS A 71 6.52 6.18 1.32
CA HIS A 71 5.31 7.00 1.32
C HIS A 71 4.73 7.15 2.74
N PRO A 72 5.07 8.23 3.47
CA PRO A 72 4.54 8.52 4.81
C PRO A 72 3.01 8.60 4.90
N GLU A 73 2.34 8.72 3.75
CA GLU A 73 0.87 8.76 3.61
C GLU A 73 0.20 7.39 3.77
N ILE A 74 0.94 6.27 3.71
CA ILE A 74 0.38 4.90 3.82
C ILE A 74 0.18 4.48 5.29
N TRP A 75 0.86 5.14 6.22
CA TRP A 75 0.76 4.88 7.66
C TRP A 75 -0.57 5.32 8.28
N ASP A 76 -1.25 6.26 7.64
CA ASP A 76 -2.60 6.68 7.97
C ASP A 76 -3.49 6.28 6.79
N PRO A 77 -4.17 5.11 6.84
CA PRO A 77 -5.11 4.76 5.81
C PRO A 77 -6.29 5.74 5.91
N HIS A 78 -6.23 6.80 5.12
CA HIS A 78 -7.30 7.77 4.85
C HIS A 78 -8.48 7.12 4.09
N TYR A 79 -8.89 5.92 4.54
CA TYR A 79 -9.88 5.07 3.93
C TYR A 79 -11.26 5.71 4.15
N GLY A 80 -11.86 6.23 3.09
CA GLY A 80 -13.14 6.92 3.14
C GLY A 80 -13.04 8.45 3.09
N GLU A 81 -11.86 9.02 2.90
CA GLU A 81 -11.77 10.44 2.53
C GLU A 81 -12.30 10.66 1.12
N ILE A 82 -13.35 11.47 1.01
CA ILE A 82 -13.87 11.92 -0.27
C ILE A 82 -12.93 13.02 -0.75
N GLN A 83 -12.04 12.71 -1.69
CA GLN A 83 -11.34 13.77 -2.41
C GLN A 83 -12.31 14.53 -3.31
N PRO A 84 -12.31 15.88 -3.29
CA PRO A 84 -11.37 16.77 -2.60
C PRO A 84 -11.78 17.08 -1.15
N GLU A 85 -10.77 17.27 -0.29
CA GLU A 85 -10.96 17.82 1.07
C GLU A 85 -11.89 19.07 1.04
N PRO A 86 -12.82 19.21 2.00
CA PRO A 86 -13.71 20.37 2.06
C PRO A 86 -12.93 21.69 2.01
N GLY A 87 -13.10 22.47 0.93
CA GLY A 87 -12.39 23.74 0.70
C GLY A 87 -11.44 23.75 -0.51
N ARG A 88 -11.13 22.61 -1.11
CA ARG A 88 -10.25 22.53 -2.31
C ARG A 88 -10.98 22.65 -3.65
N GLU A 89 -12.31 22.77 -3.65
CA GLU A 89 -13.15 22.92 -4.84
C GLU A 89 -12.82 24.19 -5.65
N ASP A 90 -12.47 25.28 -4.97
CA ASP A 90 -12.11 26.54 -5.61
C ASP A 90 -10.77 26.46 -6.36
N GLU A 91 -9.82 25.67 -5.87
CA GLU A 91 -8.55 25.43 -6.54
C GLU A 91 -8.72 24.55 -7.79
N LEU A 92 -9.52 23.50 -7.69
CA LEU A 92 -9.89 22.67 -8.85
C LEU A 92 -10.59 23.50 -9.94
N ASN A 93 -11.55 24.35 -9.56
CA ASN A 93 -12.24 25.24 -10.48
C ASN A 93 -11.28 26.26 -11.14
N LYS A 94 -10.28 26.77 -10.40
CA LYS A 94 -9.25 27.65 -10.97
C LYS A 94 -8.35 26.92 -11.97
N LEU A 95 -7.92 25.71 -11.66
CA LEU A 95 -7.10 24.86 -12.53
C LEU A 95 -7.85 24.51 -13.82
N GLU A 96 -9.14 24.14 -13.72
CA GLU A 96 -9.97 23.83 -14.89
C GLU A 96 -10.18 25.07 -15.77
N LYS A 97 -10.47 26.24 -15.17
CA LYS A 97 -10.56 27.52 -15.89
C LYS A 97 -9.25 27.87 -16.60
N ALA A 98 -8.10 27.63 -15.97
CA ALA A 98 -6.80 27.87 -16.57
C ALA A 98 -6.52 26.92 -17.74
N ALA A 99 -6.87 25.64 -17.63
CA ALA A 99 -6.76 24.66 -18.70
C ALA A 99 -7.64 25.05 -19.92
N LYS A 100 -8.90 25.41 -19.69
CA LYS A 100 -9.81 25.91 -20.74
C LYS A 100 -9.27 27.16 -21.44
N LYS A 101 -8.67 28.10 -20.69
CA LYS A 101 -8.02 29.29 -21.28
C LYS A 101 -6.82 28.93 -22.15
N ARG A 102 -5.97 27.99 -21.71
CA ARG A 102 -4.82 27.49 -22.51
C ARG A 102 -5.29 26.81 -23.79
N GLU A 103 -6.36 26.01 -23.72
CA GLU A 103 -6.92 25.34 -24.89
C GLU A 103 -7.52 26.34 -25.89
N LYS A 104 -8.26 27.34 -25.41
CA LYS A 104 -8.76 28.45 -26.25
C LYS A 104 -7.61 29.21 -26.90
N ALA A 105 -6.58 29.56 -26.14
CA ALA A 105 -5.40 30.22 -26.68
C ALA A 105 -4.75 29.36 -27.78
N ARG A 106 -4.52 28.05 -27.54
CA ARG A 106 -3.96 27.14 -28.56
C ARG A 106 -4.77 27.11 -29.87
N LYS A 107 -6.09 27.27 -29.82
CA LYS A 107 -6.95 27.32 -31.01
C LYS A 107 -6.86 28.65 -31.78
N GLU A 108 -6.45 29.73 -31.12
CA GLU A 108 -6.30 31.06 -31.72
C GLU A 108 -4.95 31.29 -32.41
N PHE A 109 -3.96 30.42 -32.17
CA PHE A 109 -2.62 30.51 -32.75
C PHE A 109 -2.34 29.33 -33.67
N LYS A 110 -1.83 29.62 -34.88
CA LYS A 110 -1.30 28.63 -35.81
C LYS A 110 0.23 28.65 -35.74
N MET A 111 0.86 27.48 -35.69
CA MET A 111 2.32 27.39 -35.78
C MET A 111 2.76 27.61 -37.24
N VAL A 112 3.68 28.56 -37.44
CA VAL A 112 4.26 28.86 -38.75
C VAL A 112 5.78 28.72 -38.65
N ASP A 113 6.37 28.11 -39.67
CA ASP A 113 7.82 27.93 -39.76
C ASP A 113 8.42 29.18 -40.42
N LEU A 114 9.27 29.89 -39.66
CA LEU A 114 10.07 30.99 -40.20
C LEU A 114 11.41 30.42 -40.63
N VAL A 115 11.70 30.51 -41.93
CA VAL A 115 12.93 30.01 -42.53
C VAL A 115 13.86 31.17 -42.83
N SER A 116 15.08 31.09 -42.30
CA SER A 116 16.23 31.92 -42.65
C SER A 116 17.32 31.04 -43.26
N SER A 117 18.29 31.63 -43.96
CA SER A 117 19.35 30.88 -44.67
C SER A 117 20.17 29.95 -43.76
N ALA A 118 20.20 30.20 -42.45
CA ALA A 118 20.96 29.43 -41.47
C ALA A 118 20.10 28.70 -40.41
N TRP A 119 18.78 28.91 -40.35
CA TRP A 119 17.91 28.28 -39.33
C TRP A 119 16.42 28.25 -39.72
N THR A 120 15.67 27.34 -39.11
CA THR A 120 14.20 27.30 -39.17
C THR A 120 13.63 27.20 -37.76
N ILE A 121 12.72 28.12 -37.39
CA ILE A 121 12.09 28.14 -36.05
C ILE A 121 10.58 28.16 -36.20
N LYS A 122 9.91 27.38 -35.34
CA LYS A 122 8.46 27.29 -35.22
C LYS A 122 7.93 28.35 -34.27
N VAL A 123 7.15 29.31 -34.78
CA VAL A 123 6.59 30.40 -33.98
C VAL A 123 5.05 30.39 -34.05
N PRO A 124 4.33 30.52 -32.92
CA PRO A 124 2.88 30.67 -32.93
C PRO A 124 2.48 32.06 -33.45
N MET A 125 1.71 32.09 -34.54
CA MET A 125 1.12 33.32 -35.08
C MET A 125 -0.40 33.33 -34.84
N ARG A 126 -0.93 34.49 -34.42
CA ARG A 126 -2.38 34.64 -34.20
C ARG A 126 -3.11 34.55 -35.53
N ILE A 127 -4.17 33.74 -35.58
CA ILE A 127 -5.05 33.69 -36.74
C ILE A 127 -5.81 35.03 -36.82
N LYS A 128 -5.62 35.80 -37.91
CA LYS A 128 -6.44 36.99 -38.15
C LYS A 128 -7.89 36.55 -38.39
N LYS A 129 -8.83 37.14 -37.64
CA LYS A 129 -10.26 37.02 -37.91
C LYS A 129 -10.63 37.78 -39.17
#